data_AF-A0AAV3STZ6-F1
#
_entry.id   AF-A0AAV3STZ6-F1
#
_cell.length_a   1.000
_cell.length_b   1.000
_cell.length_c   1.000
_cell.angle_alpha   90.00
_cell.angle_beta   90.00
_cell.angle_gamma   90.00
#
_symmetry.space_group_name_H-M   'P 1'
#
loop_
_entity.id
_entity.type
_entity.pdbx_description
1 polymer ?
#
loop_
_entity_poly.entity_id
_entity_poly.type
_entity_poly.pdbx_seq_one_letter_code
_entity_poly.pdbx_strand_id
1 'polypeptide(L)' 'MTTIPMPTDADRCVRCGASTGRGRLVVANSADDPLQVYECGACGAVVRVGGHEW' A
#
# COMPACT_ATOMS: atom_id res chain seq x y z
N MET A 1 4.91 -10.81 -24.87
CA MET A 1 5.15 -11.37 -23.52
C MET A 1 5.27 -10.19 -22.58
N THR A 2 4.28 -9.94 -21.74
CA THR A 2 4.31 -8.83 -20.77
C THR A 2 4.92 -9.36 -19.48
N THR A 3 6.12 -8.92 -19.15
CA THR A 3 6.80 -9.28 -17.90
C THR A 3 6.04 -8.63 -16.74
N ILE A 4 5.44 -9.43 -15.87
CA ILE A 4 4.86 -8.94 -14.60
C ILE A 4 6.04 -8.85 -13.62
N PRO A 5 6.43 -7.67 -13.13
CA PRO A 5 7.55 -7.55 -12.20
C PRO A 5 7.28 -8.35 -10.92
N MET A 6 8.31 -9.02 -10.41
CA MET A 6 8.24 -9.77 -9.15
C MET A 6 8.11 -8.78 -7.97
N PRO A 7 7.25 -9.08 -6.99
CA PRO A 7 7.10 -8.26 -5.78
C PRO A 7 8.42 -8.23 -4.99
N THR A 8 8.95 -7.03 -4.71
CA THR A 8 10.13 -6.83 -3.86
C THR A 8 9.70 -6.84 -2.38
N ASP A 9 10.61 -6.97 -1.43
CA ASP A 9 10.34 -7.11 0.03
C ASP A 9 9.37 -6.06 0.64
N ALA A 10 9.07 -4.96 -0.07
CA ALA A 10 7.97 -4.04 0.20
C ALA A 10 6.56 -4.68 0.17
N ASP A 11 6.45 -5.92 -0.31
CA ASP A 11 5.23 -6.68 -0.49
C ASP A 11 4.88 -7.61 0.68
N ARG A 12 5.44 -7.40 1.89
CA ARG A 12 4.97 -8.06 3.12
C ARG A 12 4.60 -7.09 4.24
N CYS A 13 3.50 -7.40 4.92
CA CYS A 13 3.03 -6.65 6.07
C CYS A 13 3.94 -6.94 7.26
N VAL A 14 4.58 -5.90 7.80
CA VAL A 14 5.46 -6.02 8.97
C VAL A 14 4.76 -6.55 10.23
N ARG A 15 3.43 -6.42 10.32
CA ARG A 15 2.65 -6.85 11.49
C ARG A 15 2.29 -8.33 11.47
N CYS A 16 1.90 -8.86 10.31
CA CYS A 16 1.36 -10.24 10.22
C CYS A 16 2.08 -11.12 9.18
N GLY A 17 3.05 -10.59 8.44
CA GLY A 17 3.81 -11.31 7.42
C GLY A 17 3.05 -11.63 6.13
N ALA A 18 1.75 -11.28 6.04
CA ALA A 18 0.93 -11.47 4.85
C ALA A 18 1.40 -10.57 3.70
N SER A 19 1.15 -10.98 2.46
CA SER A 19 1.53 -10.18 1.29
C SER A 19 0.74 -8.86 1.23
N THR A 20 1.45 -7.74 1.06
CA THR A 20 0.90 -6.38 0.92
C THR A 20 0.70 -5.95 -0.53
N GLY A 21 0.96 -6.81 -1.52
CA GLY A 21 0.79 -6.55 -2.95
C GLY A 21 -0.63 -6.16 -3.42
N ARG A 22 -1.55 -5.93 -2.48
CA ARG A 22 -2.86 -5.30 -2.66
C ARG A 22 -3.19 -4.39 -1.47
N GLY A 23 -2.29 -3.48 -1.10
CA GLY A 23 -2.59 -2.44 -0.13
C GLY A 23 -3.90 -1.77 -0.54
N ARG A 24 -4.91 -1.77 0.34
CA ARG A 24 -6.20 -1.15 0.05
C ARG A 24 -6.10 0.32 0.42
N LEU A 25 -6.36 1.23 -0.53
CA LEU A 25 -6.57 2.63 -0.19
C LEU A 25 -7.84 2.74 0.65
N VAL A 26 -7.70 3.26 1.87
CA VAL A 26 -8.83 3.39 2.80
C VAL A 26 -9.27 4.84 2.94
N VAL A 27 -8.34 5.79 2.84
CA VAL A 27 -8.60 7.22 2.99
C VAL A 27 -7.80 8.02 1.96
N ALA A 28 -8.48 8.97 1.33
CA ALA A 28 -7.91 10.09 0.58
C ALA A 28 -8.52 11.39 1.11
N ASN A 29 -7.70 12.40 1.43
CA ASN A 29 -8.19 13.65 2.05
C ASN A 29 -8.33 14.85 1.10
N SER A 30 -7.82 14.75 -0.14
CA SER A 30 -7.81 15.84 -1.12
C SER A 30 -7.86 15.30 -2.54
N ALA A 31 -8.44 16.05 -3.48
CA ALA A 31 -8.49 15.66 -4.90
C ALA A 31 -7.18 15.99 -5.63
N ASP A 32 -6.58 17.14 -5.32
CA ASP A 32 -5.42 17.66 -6.02
C ASP A 32 -4.09 17.20 -5.42
N ASP A 33 -4.08 16.94 -4.12
CA ASP A 33 -2.88 16.49 -3.40
C ASP A 33 -3.25 15.53 -2.26
N PRO A 34 -3.66 14.30 -2.59
CA PRO A 34 -4.19 13.35 -1.62
C PRO A 34 -3.08 12.79 -0.73
N LEU A 35 -3.24 12.96 0.58
CA LEU A 35 -2.73 12.02 1.57
C LEU A 35 -3.46 10.68 1.38
N GLN A 36 -2.69 9.62 1.16
CA GLN A 36 -3.20 8.28 0.88
C GLN A 36 -2.74 7.31 1.96
N VAL A 37 -3.70 6.62 2.57
CA VAL A 37 -3.44 5.59 3.58
C VAL A 37 -3.78 4.21 3.03
N TYR A 38 -2.81 3.30 3.08
CA TYR A 38 -2.93 1.94 2.61
C TYR A 38 -2.90 0.95 3.77
N GLU A 39 -3.87 0.04 3.78
CA GLU A 39 -3.98 -1.01 4.79
C GLU A 39 -3.70 -2.41 4.23
N CYS A 40 -3.21 -3.28 5.10
CA CYS A 40 -3.12 -4.71 4.86
C CYS A 40 -4.53 -5.32 4.90
N GLY A 41 -4.98 -5.87 3.77
CA GLY A 41 -6.28 -6.53 3.69
C GLY A 41 -6.45 -7.76 4.59
N ALA A 42 -5.36 -8.31 5.16
CA ALA A 42 -5.42 -9.48 6.04
C ALA A 42 -5.59 -9.14 7.52
N CYS A 43 -5.00 -8.04 8.01
CA CYS A 43 -4.98 -7.71 9.44
C CYS A 43 -5.39 -6.27 9.77
N GLY A 44 -5.69 -5.44 8.76
CA GLY A 44 -6.08 -4.04 8.93
C GLY A 44 -4.94 -3.12 9.38
N ALA A 45 -3.68 -3.59 9.38
CA ALA A 45 -2.55 -2.73 9.70
C ALA A 45 -2.33 -1.68 8.61
N VAL A 46 -2.06 -0.43 8.99
CA VAL A 46 -1.54 0.56 8.06
C VAL A 46 -0.12 0.16 7.65
N VAL A 47 0.10 -0.03 6.35
CA VAL A 47 1.37 -0.50 5.80
C VAL A 47 2.09 0.56 4.97
N ARG A 48 1.37 1.57 4.48
CA ARG A 48 1.96 2.71 3.78
C ARG A 48 1.10 3.94 3.97
N VAL A 49 1.75 5.05 4.30
CA VAL A 49 1.20 6.40 4.16
C VAL A 49 1.99 7.06 3.04
N GLY A 50 1.29 7.43 1.97
CA GLY A 50 1.88 8.11 0.81
C GLY A 50 1.05 9.33 0.44
N GLY A 51 1.40 10.00 -0.65
CA GLY A 51 0.87 11.33 -0.96
C GLY A 51 1.88 12.42 -0.59
N HIS A 52 1.85 13.51 -1.36
CA HIS A 52 2.90 14.52 -1.46
C HIS A 52 4.23 13.93 -2.00
N GLU A 53 4.34 13.80 -3.32
CA GLU A 53 5.63 13.70 -4.00
C GLU A 53 6.08 15.14 -4.31
N TRP A 54 7.17 15.58 -3.67
CA TRP A 54 7.85 16.82 -4.03
C TRP A 54 9.05 16.52 -4.92
#